data_AF-A0A661HCS3-F1
#
_entry.id   AF-A0A661HCS3-F1
#
_cell.length_a   1.000
_cell.length_b   1.000
_cell.length_c   1.000
_cell.angle_alpha   90.00
_cell.angle_beta   90.00
_cell.angle_gamma   90.00
#
_symmetry.space_group_name_H-M   'P 1'
#
loop_
_entity.id
_entity.type
_entity.pdbx_description
1 polymer ?
#
loop_
_entity_poly.entity_id
_entity_poly.type
_entity_poly.pdbx_seq_one_letter_code
_entity_poly.pdbx_strand_id
1 'polypeptide(L)'
;MKIGINSGAASGPETTIGGLIERAQKMEAHGFDCFWMASMFGLDAMTALALVGQNTSKIQLGTAVVPSYPRHPLVMAQQAATTNAAASGRFNLGIGLSHKPIIEGMYGMSYEKPARHMREYLSVLGPALHNEKVDYQGEQYGAHGQISVSESESVPLLVAALGDVMLGLAGTMADGTITWMTGLKTLEEHIIPKVRKAAADAGRSEPRIVAGVPTAIVDNKEAAISRIDRGMKMYGQLDSYRAMLDREGAAGPSGVANIGDESDLRKYIQRLRDIGVTDLNCAVLGVGDHDTTVEFLASEL
;
A
#
# COMPACT_ATOMS: atom_id res chain seq x y z
N MET A 1 0.74 -4.86 -16.21
CA MET A 1 0.36 -4.34 -14.87
C MET A 1 -0.09 -5.54 -14.07
N LYS A 2 0.44 -5.73 -12.86
CA LYS A 2 0.01 -6.78 -11.94
C LYS A 2 -1.32 -6.41 -11.29
N ILE A 3 -2.14 -7.39 -10.94
CA ILE A 3 -3.39 -7.16 -10.22
C ILE A 3 -3.38 -7.98 -8.94
N GLY A 4 -3.62 -7.29 -7.82
CA GLY A 4 -3.71 -7.88 -6.50
C GLY A 4 -4.96 -7.48 -5.75
N ILE A 5 -5.24 -8.21 -4.68
CA ILE A 5 -6.36 -7.96 -3.79
C ILE A 5 -5.86 -7.40 -2.46
N ASN A 6 -6.58 -6.40 -1.95
CA ASN A 6 -6.39 -5.87 -0.60
C ASN A 6 -7.31 -6.61 0.38
N SER A 7 -6.72 -7.15 1.44
CA SER A 7 -7.45 -7.51 2.65
C SER A 7 -7.29 -6.39 3.67
N GLY A 8 -8.38 -5.65 3.86
CA GLY A 8 -8.49 -4.66 4.92
C GLY A 8 -9.02 -5.39 6.14
N ALA A 9 -8.16 -5.85 7.03
CA ALA A 9 -8.46 -6.72 8.18
C ALA A 9 -9.37 -6.10 9.28
N ALA A 10 -10.36 -5.29 8.89
CA ALA A 10 -11.31 -4.60 9.75
C ALA A 10 -12.70 -5.25 9.76
N SER A 11 -13.02 -6.17 8.84
CA SER A 11 -14.31 -6.87 8.85
C SER A 11 -14.28 -8.22 8.10
N GLY A 12 -15.24 -9.09 8.40
CA GLY A 12 -15.37 -10.40 7.76
C GLY A 12 -14.45 -11.50 8.32
N PRO A 13 -14.43 -12.70 7.69
CA PRO A 13 -13.65 -13.85 8.15
C PRO A 13 -12.13 -13.58 8.24
N GLU A 14 -11.63 -12.65 7.42
CA GLU A 14 -10.23 -12.22 7.35
C GLU A 14 -9.75 -11.43 8.58
N THR A 15 -10.64 -11.14 9.53
CA THR A 15 -10.25 -10.63 10.87
C THR A 15 -9.54 -11.68 11.72
N THR A 16 -9.61 -12.96 11.34
CA THR A 16 -8.92 -14.08 11.98
C THR A 16 -7.75 -14.56 11.13
N ILE A 17 -6.73 -15.14 11.77
CA ILE A 17 -5.58 -15.72 11.04
C ILE A 17 -6.02 -16.81 10.06
N GLY A 18 -6.91 -17.71 10.49
CA GLY A 18 -7.41 -18.78 9.62
C GLY A 18 -8.15 -18.25 8.39
N GLY A 19 -9.09 -17.33 8.60
CA GLY A 19 -9.83 -16.73 7.48
C GLY A 19 -8.95 -15.90 6.54
N LEU A 20 -7.91 -15.24 7.05
CA LEU A 20 -6.94 -14.51 6.22
C LEU A 20 -6.12 -15.49 5.35
N ILE A 21 -5.65 -16.60 5.92
CA ILE A 21 -4.93 -17.64 5.19
C ILE A 21 -5.81 -18.25 4.10
N GLU A 22 -7.04 -18.65 4.42
CA GLU A 22 -8.00 -19.19 3.46
C GLU A 22 -8.28 -18.20 2.32
N ARG A 23 -8.44 -16.91 2.65
CA ARG A 23 -8.63 -15.86 1.65
C ARG A 23 -7.43 -15.74 0.72
N ALA A 24 -6.21 -15.70 1.26
CA ALA A 24 -5.00 -15.62 0.46
C ALA A 24 -4.81 -16.85 -0.45
N GLN A 25 -5.10 -18.05 0.04
CA GLN A 25 -5.08 -19.28 -0.75
C GLN A 25 -6.12 -19.25 -1.88
N LYS A 26 -7.34 -18.76 -1.61
CA LYS A 26 -8.36 -18.56 -2.65
C LYS A 26 -7.85 -17.57 -3.70
N MET A 27 -7.23 -16.46 -3.31
CA MET A 27 -6.72 -15.46 -4.27
C MET A 27 -5.54 -16.00 -5.10
N GLU A 28 -4.64 -16.77 -4.49
CA GLU A 28 -3.59 -17.47 -5.23
C GLU A 28 -4.18 -18.47 -6.24
N ALA A 29 -5.21 -19.23 -5.86
CA ALA A 29 -5.88 -20.18 -6.75
C ALA A 29 -6.61 -19.51 -7.93
N HIS A 30 -7.11 -18.28 -7.74
CA HIS A 30 -7.65 -17.46 -8.82
C HIS A 30 -6.57 -16.81 -9.71
N GLY A 31 -5.30 -16.91 -9.33
CA GLY A 31 -4.17 -16.43 -10.13
C GLY A 31 -3.71 -15.00 -9.84
N PHE A 32 -4.24 -14.34 -8.80
CA PHE A 32 -3.84 -12.96 -8.47
C PHE A 32 -2.32 -12.85 -8.20
N ASP A 33 -1.71 -11.76 -8.68
CA ASP A 33 -0.28 -11.55 -8.55
C ASP A 33 0.15 -11.20 -7.13
N CYS A 34 -0.70 -10.47 -6.40
CA CYS A 34 -0.37 -9.87 -5.10
C CYS A 34 -1.53 -9.98 -4.10
N PHE A 35 -1.19 -10.23 -2.85
CA PHE A 35 -2.07 -10.12 -1.69
C PHE A 35 -1.55 -9.02 -0.77
N TRP A 36 -2.30 -7.93 -0.70
CA TRP A 36 -1.95 -6.74 0.08
C TRP A 36 -2.72 -6.71 1.39
N MET A 37 -2.07 -6.29 2.47
CA MET A 37 -2.73 -6.14 3.77
C MET A 37 -2.50 -4.75 4.34
N ALA A 38 -3.59 -4.04 4.63
CA ALA A 38 -3.53 -2.79 5.38
C ALA A 38 -3.21 -3.07 6.85
N SER A 39 -2.42 -2.20 7.49
CA SER A 39 -1.99 -2.37 8.89
C SER A 39 -2.58 -1.30 9.78
N MET A 40 -3.88 -1.38 10.06
CA MET A 40 -4.53 -0.49 11.01
C MET A 40 -5.76 -1.16 11.65
N PHE A 41 -5.73 -1.29 12.97
CA PHE A 41 -6.73 -2.01 13.79
C PHE A 41 -6.80 -3.51 13.45
N GLY A 42 -6.88 -4.37 14.48
CA GLY A 42 -6.88 -5.83 14.30
C GLY A 42 -5.47 -6.43 14.20
N LEU A 43 -5.27 -7.36 13.26
CA LEU A 43 -4.05 -8.15 13.11
C LEU A 43 -2.83 -7.28 12.73
N ASP A 44 -1.66 -7.58 13.28
CA ASP A 44 -0.39 -7.01 12.81
C ASP A 44 -0.05 -7.57 11.42
N ALA A 45 0.06 -6.70 10.43
CA ALA A 45 0.12 -7.13 9.02
C ALA A 45 1.37 -7.96 8.69
N MET A 46 2.54 -7.61 9.21
CA MET A 46 3.76 -8.37 8.93
C MET A 46 3.71 -9.76 9.58
N THR A 47 3.24 -9.83 10.83
CA THR A 47 3.06 -11.11 11.53
C THR A 47 2.07 -12.01 10.80
N ALA A 48 0.93 -11.46 10.39
CA ALA A 48 -0.10 -12.19 9.67
C ALA A 48 0.37 -12.63 8.28
N LEU A 49 1.05 -11.75 7.53
CA LEU A 49 1.60 -12.08 6.21
C LEU A 49 2.74 -13.12 6.27
N ALA A 50 3.48 -13.22 7.37
CA ALA A 50 4.46 -14.30 7.55
C ALA A 50 3.76 -15.68 7.57
N LEU A 51 2.62 -15.78 8.26
CA LEU A 51 1.81 -17.00 8.30
C LEU A 51 1.14 -17.29 6.95
N VAL A 52 0.65 -16.26 6.26
CA VAL A 52 0.13 -16.41 4.88
C VAL A 52 1.25 -16.87 3.93
N GLY A 53 2.46 -16.36 4.09
CA GLY A 53 3.65 -16.76 3.31
C GLY A 53 3.93 -18.24 3.40
N GLN A 54 3.83 -18.82 4.60
CA GLN A 54 4.01 -20.25 4.83
C GLN A 54 2.86 -21.12 4.30
N ASN A 55 1.70 -20.54 4.00
CA ASN A 55 0.50 -21.25 3.52
C ASN A 55 0.15 -20.95 2.06
N THR A 56 1.04 -20.25 1.34
CA THR A 56 0.92 -19.92 -0.08
C THR A 56 2.26 -20.17 -0.77
N SER A 57 2.27 -20.27 -2.10
CA SER A 57 3.47 -20.74 -2.84
C SER A 57 3.96 -19.80 -3.94
N LYS A 58 3.10 -18.91 -4.45
CA LYS A 58 3.33 -18.11 -5.66
C LYS A 58 2.94 -16.64 -5.48
N ILE A 59 1.80 -16.36 -4.86
CA ILE A 59 1.27 -14.99 -4.73
C ILE A 59 2.27 -14.11 -3.99
N GLN A 60 2.52 -12.91 -4.50
CA GLN A 60 3.36 -11.93 -3.80
C GLN A 60 2.60 -11.37 -2.60
N LEU A 61 3.30 -11.07 -1.52
CA LEU A 61 2.69 -10.51 -0.31
C LEU A 61 3.18 -9.09 -0.11
N GLY A 62 2.34 -8.20 0.39
CA GLY A 62 2.80 -6.87 0.73
C GLY A 62 1.93 -6.10 1.71
N THR A 63 2.54 -5.14 2.39
CA THR A 63 1.81 -4.24 3.30
C THR A 63 1.32 -3.00 2.57
N ALA A 64 0.12 -2.53 2.91
CA ALA A 64 -0.52 -1.37 2.29
C ALA A 64 -1.25 -0.46 3.30
N VAL A 65 -0.60 0.15 4.29
CA VAL A 65 0.84 0.17 4.63
C VAL A 65 1.02 0.06 6.14
N VAL A 66 2.24 -0.24 6.59
CA VAL A 66 2.62 -0.23 8.01
C VAL A 66 3.06 1.19 8.43
N PRO A 67 2.58 1.73 9.58
CA PRO A 67 3.05 3.01 10.09
C PRO A 67 4.54 3.01 10.46
N SER A 68 5.28 4.03 10.03
CA SER A 68 6.72 4.19 10.29
C SER A 68 7.03 4.67 11.72
N TYR A 69 6.17 5.51 12.30
CA TYR A 69 6.41 6.12 13.61
C TYR A 69 6.58 5.12 14.76
N PRO A 70 5.69 4.12 14.93
CA PRO A 70 5.67 3.32 16.16
C PRO A 70 6.86 2.36 16.31
N ARG A 71 7.74 2.23 15.31
CA ARG A 71 8.83 1.24 15.32
C ARG A 71 10.12 1.83 14.78
N HIS A 72 11.23 1.58 15.48
CA HIS A 72 12.57 1.97 15.02
C HIS A 72 12.90 1.33 13.65
N PRO A 73 13.58 2.03 12.72
CA PRO A 73 13.81 1.52 11.37
C PRO A 73 14.64 0.22 11.31
N LEU A 74 15.61 0.00 12.22
CA LEU A 74 16.31 -1.30 12.31
C LEU A 74 15.38 -2.46 12.75
N VAL A 75 14.40 -2.17 13.62
CA VAL A 75 13.42 -3.18 14.05
C VAL A 75 12.45 -3.48 12.90
N MET A 76 12.03 -2.45 12.16
CA MET A 76 11.25 -2.60 10.93
C MET A 76 11.97 -3.47 9.90
N ALA A 77 13.26 -3.23 9.68
CA ALA A 77 14.08 -4.03 8.77
C ALA A 77 14.14 -5.51 9.19
N GLN A 78 14.36 -5.80 10.47
CA GLN A 78 14.39 -7.16 10.98
C GLN A 78 13.05 -7.88 10.79
N GLN A 79 11.95 -7.20 11.12
CA GLN A 79 10.60 -7.75 10.94
C GLN A 79 10.28 -8.02 9.47
N ALA A 80 10.61 -7.08 8.58
CA ALA A 80 10.40 -7.21 7.14
C ALA A 80 11.23 -8.36 6.53
N ALA A 81 12.51 -8.46 6.89
CA ALA A 81 13.39 -9.55 6.44
C ALA A 81 12.91 -10.92 6.95
N THR A 82 12.42 -11.00 8.20
CA THR A 82 11.83 -12.23 8.76
C THR A 82 10.55 -12.63 8.03
N THR A 83 9.69 -11.65 7.74
CA THR A 83 8.46 -11.86 6.97
C THR A 83 8.78 -12.32 5.54
N ASN A 84 9.83 -11.75 4.95
CA ASN A 84 10.29 -12.14 3.61
C ASN A 84 10.85 -13.55 3.56
N ALA A 85 11.63 -13.97 4.57
CA ALA A 85 12.08 -15.35 4.71
C ALA A 85 10.89 -16.31 4.82
N ALA A 86 9.89 -15.99 5.65
CA ALA A 86 8.65 -16.77 5.77
C ALA A 86 7.82 -16.80 4.47
N ALA A 87 7.95 -15.79 3.61
CA ALA A 87 7.32 -15.73 2.30
C ALA A 87 8.22 -16.27 1.17
N SER A 88 9.39 -16.84 1.48
CA SER A 88 10.37 -17.32 0.49
C SER A 88 10.74 -16.25 -0.55
N GLY A 89 11.00 -15.02 -0.11
CA GLY A 89 11.40 -13.91 -0.98
C GLY A 89 10.24 -13.18 -1.67
N ARG A 90 8.98 -13.52 -1.39
CA ARG A 90 7.80 -12.94 -2.05
C ARG A 90 7.24 -11.69 -1.34
N PHE A 91 7.87 -11.19 -0.28
CA PHE A 91 7.33 -10.09 0.52
C PHE A 91 7.78 -8.71 0.02
N ASN A 92 6.87 -7.73 0.08
CA ASN A 92 7.09 -6.34 -0.29
C ASN A 92 6.66 -5.44 0.88
N LEU A 93 7.59 -4.64 1.41
CA LEU A 93 7.29 -3.76 2.52
C LEU A 93 6.74 -2.42 2.03
N GLY A 94 5.45 -2.19 2.21
CA GLY A 94 4.84 -0.87 2.10
C GLY A 94 4.78 -0.16 3.46
N ILE A 95 5.36 1.03 3.56
CA ILE A 95 5.32 1.88 4.76
C ILE A 95 4.65 3.22 4.51
N GLY A 96 4.20 3.87 5.57
CA GLY A 96 3.70 5.24 5.49
C GLY A 96 3.75 5.97 6.83
N LEU A 97 3.58 7.28 6.78
CA LEU A 97 3.59 8.13 7.97
C LEU A 97 2.36 7.91 8.88
N SER A 98 1.30 7.29 8.37
CA SER A 98 -0.06 7.41 8.94
C SER A 98 -0.50 8.90 8.96
N HIS A 99 -1.40 9.25 9.87
CA HIS A 99 -2.01 10.57 9.95
C HIS A 99 -1.83 11.20 11.33
N LYS A 100 -1.73 12.53 11.38
CA LYS A 100 -1.53 13.30 12.63
C LYS A 100 -2.49 12.87 13.77
N PRO A 101 -3.82 12.71 13.56
CA PRO A 101 -4.70 12.27 14.64
C PRO A 101 -4.37 10.88 15.19
N ILE A 102 -3.84 9.98 14.35
CA ILE A 102 -3.42 8.64 14.76
C ILE A 102 -2.08 8.70 15.49
N ILE A 103 -1.10 9.41 14.95
CA ILE A 103 0.24 9.47 15.54
C ILE A 103 0.24 10.24 16.88
N GLU A 104 -0.36 11.43 16.92
CA GLU A 104 -0.40 12.25 18.14
C GLU A 104 -1.51 11.78 19.08
N GLY A 105 -2.72 11.55 18.56
CA GLY A 105 -3.88 11.26 19.39
C GLY A 105 -3.90 9.83 19.93
N MET A 106 -3.63 8.84 19.08
CA MET A 106 -3.71 7.42 19.48
C MET A 106 -2.37 6.89 20.01
N TYR A 107 -1.25 7.19 19.34
CA TYR A 107 0.07 6.71 19.75
C TYR A 107 0.81 7.64 20.71
N GLY A 108 0.35 8.89 20.89
CA GLY A 108 1.02 9.85 21.78
C GLY A 108 2.39 10.31 21.30
N MET A 109 2.70 10.18 20.01
CA MET A 109 4.00 10.51 19.41
C MET A 109 3.94 11.85 18.66
N SER A 110 5.06 12.57 18.57
CA SER A 110 5.12 13.83 17.81
C SER A 110 4.99 13.60 16.30
N TYR A 111 4.15 14.39 15.64
CA TYR A 111 4.02 14.44 14.17
C TYR A 111 4.52 15.78 13.59
N GLU A 112 5.43 16.48 14.29
CA GLU A 112 5.82 17.85 13.93
C GLU A 112 6.62 17.94 12.62
N LYS A 113 7.53 17.01 12.38
CA LYS A 113 8.45 17.02 11.22
C LYS A 113 8.33 15.77 10.34
N PRO A 114 7.16 15.49 9.74
CA PRO A 114 6.90 14.22 9.05
C PRO A 114 7.80 13.97 7.85
N ALA A 115 8.17 15.03 7.13
CA ALA A 115 9.10 14.90 6.00
C ALA A 115 10.53 14.57 6.42
N ARG A 116 10.99 15.15 7.54
CA ARG A 116 12.29 14.79 8.13
C ARG A 116 12.24 13.37 8.65
N HIS A 117 11.19 13.01 9.39
CA HIS A 117 10.97 11.67 9.89
C HIS A 117 11.15 10.66 8.77
N MET A 118 10.39 10.78 7.68
CA MET A 118 10.46 9.82 6.58
C MET A 118 11.86 9.79 5.95
N ARG A 119 12.50 10.94 5.73
CA ARG A 119 13.86 10.99 5.17
C ARG A 119 14.86 10.24 6.05
N GLU A 120 14.93 10.57 7.34
CA GLU A 120 15.87 9.92 8.27
C GLU A 120 15.54 8.43 8.45
N TYR A 121 14.26 8.08 8.48
CA TYR A 121 13.80 6.69 8.56
C TYR A 121 14.26 5.87 7.36
N LEU A 122 14.11 6.41 6.14
CA LEU A 122 14.54 5.77 4.90
C LEU A 122 16.06 5.66 4.78
N SER A 123 16.80 6.65 5.28
CA SER A 123 18.28 6.60 5.35
C SER A 123 18.80 5.42 6.19
N VAL A 124 18.01 4.97 7.16
CA VAL A 124 18.33 3.78 7.97
C VAL A 124 17.72 2.51 7.37
N LEU A 125 16.43 2.55 7.04
CA LEU A 125 15.67 1.39 6.63
C LEU A 125 16.13 0.85 5.27
N GLY A 126 16.35 1.71 4.27
CA GLY A 126 16.71 1.31 2.91
C GLY A 126 17.93 0.39 2.87
N PRO A 127 19.10 0.84 3.39
CA PRO A 127 20.29 -0.01 3.47
C PRO A 127 20.07 -1.27 4.33
N ALA A 128 19.38 -1.15 5.47
CA ALA A 128 19.13 -2.29 6.34
C ALA A 128 18.28 -3.40 5.68
N LEU A 129 17.36 -3.05 4.77
CA LEU A 129 16.59 -4.03 3.99
C LEU A 129 17.40 -4.74 2.91
N HIS A 130 18.61 -4.26 2.59
CA HIS A 130 19.55 -4.85 1.64
C HIS A 130 20.75 -5.51 2.34
N ASN A 131 20.60 -5.83 3.64
CA ASN A 131 21.64 -6.40 4.49
C ASN A 131 22.92 -5.53 4.58
N GLU A 132 22.82 -4.24 4.28
CA GLU A 132 23.95 -3.32 4.37
C GLU A 132 24.18 -2.87 5.82
N LYS A 133 25.43 -2.53 6.15
CA LYS A 133 25.75 -1.92 7.43
C LYS A 133 25.22 -0.49 7.45
N VAL A 134 24.43 -0.18 8.47
CA VAL A 134 23.96 1.17 8.79
C VAL A 134 24.90 1.83 9.77
N ASP A 135 25.31 3.04 9.43
CA ASP A 135 25.95 4.00 10.33
C ASP A 135 25.36 5.39 10.04
N TYR A 136 24.29 5.73 10.76
CA TYR A 136 23.49 6.93 10.51
C TYR A 136 23.23 7.70 11.80
N GLN A 137 23.48 9.01 11.78
CA GLN A 137 23.17 9.92 12.88
C GLN A 137 22.43 11.14 12.34
N GLY A 138 21.13 11.21 12.61
CA GLY A 138 20.24 12.31 12.29
C GLY A 138 19.74 13.05 13.54
N GLU A 139 18.74 13.90 13.35
CA GLU A 139 18.11 14.66 14.43
C GLU A 139 17.06 13.83 15.18
N GLN A 140 16.37 12.93 14.49
CA GLN A 140 15.30 12.10 15.03
C GLN A 140 15.71 10.63 15.17
N TYR A 141 16.64 10.16 14.34
CA TYR A 141 17.14 8.78 14.39
C TYR A 141 18.66 8.70 14.46
N GLY A 142 19.15 7.83 15.33
CA GLY A 142 20.52 7.33 15.32
C GLY A 142 20.49 5.81 15.21
N ALA A 143 21.30 5.23 14.33
CA ALA A 143 21.31 3.80 14.09
C ALA A 143 22.71 3.33 13.67
N HIS A 144 23.22 2.32 14.37
CA HIS A 144 24.48 1.67 14.08
C HIS A 144 24.27 0.16 14.17
N GLY A 145 24.45 -0.56 13.06
CA GLY A 145 24.25 -2.00 13.04
C GLY A 145 24.04 -2.56 11.65
N GLN A 146 23.81 -3.86 11.58
CA GLN A 146 23.49 -4.57 10.36
C GLN A 146 22.41 -5.59 10.67
N ILE A 147 21.36 -5.62 9.86
CA ILE A 147 20.33 -6.65 9.92
C ILE A 147 20.64 -7.68 8.85
N SER A 148 20.63 -8.95 9.22
CA SER A 148 20.79 -10.06 8.29
C SER A 148 19.97 -11.22 8.81
N VAL A 149 18.98 -11.63 8.02
CA VAL A 149 18.16 -12.82 8.28
C VAL A 149 18.51 -13.86 7.22
N SER A 150 18.93 -15.05 7.64
CA SER A 150 19.16 -16.17 6.74
C SER A 150 17.90 -16.40 5.90
N GLU A 151 18.05 -16.51 4.57
CA GLU A 151 16.94 -16.65 3.60
C GLU A 151 16.21 -15.36 3.18
N SER A 152 16.73 -14.17 3.54
CA SER A 152 16.26 -12.89 2.98
C SER A 152 17.44 -12.03 2.51
N GLU A 153 17.66 -11.98 1.19
CA GLU A 153 18.74 -11.19 0.59
C GLU A 153 18.39 -9.69 0.49
N SER A 154 17.15 -9.38 0.14
CA SER A 154 16.65 -8.01 0.06
C SER A 154 15.12 -8.00 0.20
N VAL A 155 14.56 -6.90 0.70
CA VAL A 155 13.10 -6.69 0.75
C VAL A 155 12.74 -5.41 -0.02
N PRO A 156 11.93 -5.50 -1.10
CA PRO A 156 11.45 -4.31 -1.80
C PRO A 156 10.68 -3.36 -0.89
N LEU A 157 10.95 -2.06 -1.04
CA LEU A 157 10.39 -0.99 -0.22
C LEU A 157 9.48 -0.07 -1.05
N LEU A 158 8.24 0.09 -0.60
CA LEU A 158 7.27 1.02 -1.15
C LEU A 158 6.88 2.08 -0.12
N VAL A 159 6.81 3.33 -0.53
CA VAL A 159 6.43 4.44 0.35
C VAL A 159 5.06 4.98 -0.04
N ALA A 160 4.15 5.04 0.94
CA ALA A 160 2.88 5.73 0.78
C ALA A 160 3.10 7.24 0.68
N ALA A 161 2.90 7.78 -0.52
CA ALA A 161 3.20 9.15 -0.85
C ALA A 161 2.09 9.77 -1.71
N LEU A 162 1.59 10.93 -1.28
CA LEU A 162 0.59 11.72 -2.01
C LEU A 162 1.07 13.15 -2.27
N GLY A 163 1.82 13.73 -1.33
CA GLY A 163 2.38 15.08 -1.45
C GLY A 163 3.77 15.11 -2.07
N ASP A 164 4.13 16.25 -2.67
CA ASP A 164 5.35 16.46 -3.46
C ASP A 164 6.63 16.01 -2.74
N VAL A 165 6.77 16.39 -1.47
CA VAL A 165 7.96 16.03 -0.67
C VAL A 165 8.04 14.51 -0.48
N MET A 166 6.92 13.85 -0.23
CA MET A 166 6.89 12.38 -0.03
C MET A 166 7.12 11.64 -1.34
N LEU A 167 6.60 12.15 -2.46
CA LEU A 167 6.85 11.58 -3.80
C LEU A 167 8.32 11.71 -4.19
N GLY A 168 8.95 12.84 -3.83
CA GLY A 168 10.38 13.04 -3.97
C GLY A 168 11.19 12.02 -3.17
N LEU A 169 10.84 11.81 -1.90
CA LEU A 169 11.48 10.78 -1.07
C LEU A 169 11.27 9.37 -1.62
N ALA A 170 10.04 9.03 -2.02
CA ALA A 170 9.72 7.72 -2.58
C ALA A 170 10.55 7.44 -3.85
N GLY A 171 10.65 8.40 -4.77
CA GLY A 171 11.42 8.24 -6.00
C GLY A 171 12.93 8.17 -5.76
N THR A 172 13.45 8.89 -4.77
CA THR A 172 14.90 8.96 -4.50
C THR A 172 15.42 7.89 -3.54
N MET A 173 14.58 7.30 -2.70
CA MET A 173 15.01 6.47 -1.57
C MET A 173 14.28 5.13 -1.42
N ALA A 174 13.32 4.82 -2.29
CA ALA A 174 12.56 3.57 -2.26
C ALA A 174 12.48 2.93 -3.66
N ASP A 175 11.89 1.75 -3.76
CA ASP A 175 11.70 1.03 -5.01
C ASP A 175 10.40 1.44 -5.73
N GLY A 176 9.57 2.24 -5.05
CA GLY A 176 8.33 2.74 -5.61
C GLY A 176 7.43 3.44 -4.62
N THR A 177 6.22 3.74 -5.08
CA THR A 177 5.16 4.32 -4.26
C THR A 177 3.92 3.43 -4.26
N ILE A 178 3.18 3.49 -3.15
CA ILE A 178 1.87 2.84 -3.01
C ILE A 178 0.84 3.88 -2.57
N THR A 179 -0.23 4.03 -3.35
CA THR A 179 -1.30 4.99 -3.05
C THR A 179 -2.54 4.27 -2.58
N TRP A 180 -3.43 5.02 -1.91
CA TRP A 180 -4.76 4.56 -1.56
C TRP A 180 -5.73 5.66 -1.98
N MET A 181 -6.88 5.29 -2.56
CA MET A 181 -7.94 6.22 -2.94
C MET A 181 -7.43 7.45 -3.73
N THR A 182 -6.62 7.19 -4.75
CA THR A 182 -6.12 8.23 -5.65
C THR A 182 -6.69 7.96 -7.04
N GLY A 183 -7.42 8.94 -7.58
CA GLY A 183 -8.07 8.79 -8.88
C GLY A 183 -7.10 8.84 -10.05
N LEU A 184 -7.61 8.51 -11.24
CA LEU A 184 -6.82 8.41 -12.47
C LEU A 184 -6.10 9.72 -12.82
N LYS A 185 -6.79 10.86 -12.68
CA LYS A 185 -6.23 12.16 -13.05
C LYS A 185 -5.04 12.51 -12.17
N THR A 186 -5.15 12.28 -10.87
CA THR A 186 -4.09 12.55 -9.89
C THR A 186 -2.92 11.59 -10.08
N LEU A 187 -3.19 10.32 -10.40
CA LEU A 187 -2.14 9.36 -10.76
C LEU A 187 -1.36 9.86 -11.99
N GLU A 188 -2.07 10.20 -13.07
CA GLU A 188 -1.51 10.59 -14.38
C GLU A 188 -0.78 11.95 -14.32
N GLU A 189 -1.38 12.96 -13.72
CA GLU A 189 -0.88 14.35 -13.77
C GLU A 189 0.05 14.71 -12.61
N HIS A 190 0.01 13.98 -11.48
CA HIS A 190 0.70 14.37 -10.25
C HIS A 190 1.59 13.29 -9.66
N ILE A 191 1.08 12.09 -9.37
CA ILE A 191 1.85 11.03 -8.68
C ILE A 191 2.96 10.49 -9.58
N ILE A 192 2.58 9.95 -10.73
CA ILE A 192 3.47 9.19 -11.62
C ILE A 192 4.60 10.08 -12.17
N PRO A 193 4.34 11.29 -12.70
CA PRO A 193 5.41 12.15 -13.21
C PRO A 193 6.41 12.55 -12.12
N LYS A 194 5.94 12.84 -10.90
CA LYS A 194 6.79 13.32 -9.80
C LYS A 194 7.71 12.23 -9.27
N VAL A 195 7.19 11.04 -9.02
CA VAL A 195 8.01 9.93 -8.50
C VAL A 195 9.01 9.44 -9.55
N ARG A 196 8.59 9.33 -10.83
CA ARG A 196 9.50 8.99 -11.94
C ARG A 196 10.59 10.03 -12.12
N LYS A 197 10.23 11.32 -12.10
CA LYS A 197 11.22 12.40 -12.20
C LYS A 197 12.23 12.34 -11.06
N ALA A 198 11.76 12.17 -9.81
CA ALA A 198 12.63 12.08 -8.65
C ALA A 198 13.59 10.88 -8.73
N ALA A 199 13.11 9.72 -9.19
CA ALA A 199 13.96 8.55 -9.44
C ALA A 199 15.00 8.81 -10.53
N ALA A 200 14.58 9.37 -11.67
CA ALA A 200 15.46 9.67 -12.79
C ALA A 200 16.55 10.70 -12.44
N ASP A 201 16.18 11.78 -11.74
CA ASP A 201 17.13 12.81 -11.27
C ASP A 201 18.16 12.22 -10.29
N ALA A 202 17.80 11.17 -9.55
CA ALA A 202 18.69 10.44 -8.63
C ALA A 202 19.43 9.25 -9.29
N GLY A 203 19.27 9.02 -10.60
CA GLY A 203 19.89 7.91 -11.31
C GLY A 203 19.38 6.52 -10.90
N ARG A 204 18.16 6.43 -10.34
CA ARG A 204 17.53 5.17 -9.94
C ARG A 204 16.75 4.53 -11.09
N SER A 205 16.45 3.25 -10.93
CA SER A 205 15.54 2.52 -11.81
C SER A 205 14.13 3.12 -11.79
N GLU A 206 13.32 2.77 -12.79
CA GLU A 206 11.93 3.21 -12.84
C GLU A 206 11.16 2.70 -11.61
N PRO A 207 10.48 3.59 -10.87
CA PRO A 207 9.80 3.21 -9.63
C PRO A 207 8.54 2.38 -9.91
N ARG A 208 8.28 1.41 -9.04
CA ARG A 208 7.00 0.69 -8.99
C ARG A 208 5.89 1.65 -8.55
N ILE A 209 4.74 1.60 -9.22
CA ILE A 209 3.56 2.42 -8.94
C ILE A 209 2.40 1.50 -8.57
N VAL A 210 2.10 1.39 -7.27
CA VAL A 210 0.97 0.60 -6.78
C VAL A 210 -0.23 1.50 -6.52
N ALA A 211 -1.33 1.30 -7.24
CA ALA A 211 -2.57 2.05 -7.08
C ALA A 211 -3.58 1.26 -6.24
N GLY A 212 -3.82 1.69 -5.00
CA GLY A 212 -4.85 1.14 -4.12
C GLY A 212 -6.22 1.74 -4.41
N VAL A 213 -7.15 0.93 -4.91
CA VAL A 213 -8.44 1.41 -5.43
C VAL A 213 -9.62 0.64 -4.81
N PRO A 214 -10.58 1.33 -4.16
CA PRO A 214 -11.84 0.71 -3.79
C PRO A 214 -12.58 0.24 -5.05
N THR A 215 -12.94 -1.04 -5.12
CA THR A 215 -13.47 -1.67 -6.34
C THR A 215 -14.73 -2.47 -6.04
N ALA A 216 -15.78 -2.34 -6.86
CA ALA A 216 -16.98 -3.16 -6.77
C ALA A 216 -17.81 -3.15 -8.06
N ILE A 217 -18.29 -4.32 -8.49
CA ILE A 217 -19.41 -4.42 -9.42
C ILE A 217 -20.70 -4.15 -8.65
N VAL A 218 -21.53 -3.22 -9.14
CA VAL A 218 -22.75 -2.77 -8.44
C VAL A 218 -23.94 -2.63 -9.38
N ASP A 219 -25.09 -3.15 -8.98
CA ASP A 219 -26.35 -2.97 -9.72
C ASP A 219 -26.94 -1.57 -9.53
N ASN A 220 -26.74 -0.98 -8.34
CA ASN A 220 -27.22 0.35 -7.99
C ASN A 220 -26.06 1.27 -7.58
N LYS A 221 -25.59 2.06 -8.54
CA LYS A 221 -24.46 2.98 -8.36
C LYS A 221 -24.74 4.08 -7.33
N GLU A 222 -25.96 4.61 -7.26
CA GLU A 222 -26.33 5.66 -6.30
C GLU A 222 -26.27 5.15 -4.85
N ALA A 223 -26.80 3.94 -4.61
CA ALA A 223 -26.72 3.30 -3.30
C ALA A 223 -25.27 2.99 -2.90
N ALA A 224 -24.45 2.54 -3.85
CA ALA A 224 -23.03 2.29 -3.63
C ALA A 224 -22.28 3.58 -3.25
N ILE A 225 -22.48 4.67 -3.99
CA ILE A 225 -21.91 6.00 -3.71
C ILE A 225 -22.21 6.42 -2.27
N SER A 226 -23.48 6.37 -1.86
CA SER A 226 -23.89 6.76 -0.51
C SER A 226 -23.21 5.91 0.58
N ARG A 227 -23.08 4.59 0.35
CA ARG A 227 -22.43 3.68 1.29
C ARG A 227 -20.93 3.93 1.39
N ILE A 228 -20.26 4.15 0.26
CA ILE A 228 -18.81 4.43 0.21
C ILE A 228 -18.51 5.74 0.93
N ASP A 229 -19.22 6.82 0.59
CA ASP A 229 -18.96 8.14 1.18
C ASP A 229 -19.23 8.16 2.69
N ARG A 230 -20.22 7.41 3.17
CA ARG A 230 -20.45 7.23 4.62
C ARG A 230 -19.36 6.39 5.27
N GLY A 231 -19.04 5.23 4.70
CA GLY A 231 -18.09 4.27 5.29
C GLY A 231 -16.65 4.76 5.30
N MET A 232 -16.28 5.59 4.31
CA MET A 232 -14.92 6.11 4.13
C MET A 232 -14.81 7.61 4.42
N LYS A 233 -15.81 8.20 5.08
CA LYS A 233 -15.90 9.65 5.35
C LYS A 233 -14.62 10.25 5.93
N MET A 234 -13.93 9.50 6.81
CA MET A 234 -12.70 9.96 7.45
C MET A 234 -11.61 10.34 6.44
N TYR A 235 -11.50 9.65 5.30
CA TYR A 235 -10.51 9.98 4.27
C TYR A 235 -10.79 11.35 3.65
N GLY A 236 -12.06 11.74 3.51
CA GLY A 236 -12.42 13.09 3.06
C GLY A 236 -12.09 14.22 4.05
N GLN A 237 -11.70 13.89 5.28
CA GLN A 237 -11.37 14.86 6.34
C GLN A 237 -9.87 14.95 6.62
N LEU A 238 -9.06 14.06 6.05
CA LEU A 238 -7.62 14.08 6.17
C LEU A 238 -7.02 14.94 5.06
N ASP A 239 -6.24 15.97 5.43
CA ASP A 239 -5.69 16.96 4.49
C ASP A 239 -5.02 16.33 3.25
N SER A 240 -4.26 15.25 3.44
CA SER A 240 -3.56 14.57 2.36
C SER A 240 -4.50 13.96 1.32
N TYR A 241 -5.61 13.35 1.77
CA TYR A 241 -6.61 12.72 0.89
C TYR A 241 -7.58 13.74 0.33
N ARG A 242 -7.98 14.74 1.13
CA ARG A 242 -8.80 15.87 0.67
C ARG A 242 -8.14 16.56 -0.52
N ALA A 243 -6.83 16.81 -0.45
CA ALA A 243 -6.06 17.37 -1.55
C ALA A 243 -6.08 16.50 -2.82
N MET A 244 -6.11 15.16 -2.70
CA MET A 244 -6.24 14.28 -3.87
C MET A 244 -7.64 14.33 -4.45
N LEU A 245 -8.67 14.25 -3.61
CA LEU A 245 -10.06 14.37 -4.05
C LEU A 245 -10.34 15.71 -4.73
N ASP A 246 -9.73 16.81 -4.28
CA ASP A 246 -9.87 18.13 -4.91
C ASP A 246 -9.26 18.17 -6.32
N ARG A 247 -8.15 17.47 -6.56
CA ARG A 247 -7.53 17.36 -7.90
C ARG A 247 -8.43 16.62 -8.89
N GLU A 248 -9.17 15.65 -8.38
CA GLU A 248 -10.18 14.87 -9.12
C GLU A 248 -11.51 15.62 -9.30
N GLY A 249 -11.73 16.73 -8.57
CA GLY A 249 -13.04 17.37 -8.49
C GLY A 249 -14.09 16.52 -7.76
N ALA A 250 -13.66 15.56 -6.95
CA ALA A 250 -14.53 14.61 -6.25
C ALA A 250 -14.98 15.18 -4.90
N ALA A 251 -16.29 15.18 -4.63
CA ALA A 251 -16.82 15.63 -3.34
C ALA A 251 -16.43 14.69 -2.18
N GLY A 252 -16.34 13.38 -2.45
CA GLY A 252 -16.07 12.35 -1.46
C GLY A 252 -15.34 11.13 -2.03
N PRO A 253 -14.99 10.17 -1.14
CA PRO A 253 -14.38 8.89 -1.44
C PRO A 253 -14.89 8.15 -2.68
N SER A 254 -16.20 8.17 -2.92
CA SER A 254 -16.85 7.46 -4.03
C SER A 254 -16.39 7.97 -5.40
N GLY A 255 -15.98 9.25 -5.50
CA GLY A 255 -15.54 9.86 -6.76
C GLY A 255 -14.19 9.35 -7.28
N VAL A 256 -13.46 8.57 -6.48
CA VAL A 256 -12.18 7.94 -6.85
C VAL A 256 -12.22 6.42 -6.72
N ALA A 257 -13.42 5.84 -6.53
CA ALA A 257 -13.63 4.41 -6.49
C ALA A 257 -13.89 3.87 -7.90
N ASN A 258 -13.43 2.64 -8.17
CA ASN A 258 -13.74 1.92 -9.38
C ASN A 258 -15.04 1.11 -9.19
N ILE A 259 -16.19 1.76 -9.40
CA ILE A 259 -17.51 1.15 -9.23
C ILE A 259 -18.40 1.30 -10.46
N GLY A 260 -19.12 0.24 -10.81
CA GLY A 260 -20.01 0.20 -11.96
C GLY A 260 -20.29 -1.23 -12.40
N ASP A 261 -20.52 -1.42 -13.69
CA ASP A 261 -20.56 -2.74 -14.32
C ASP A 261 -19.14 -3.20 -14.74
N GLU A 262 -19.04 -4.40 -15.32
CA GLU A 262 -17.78 -4.93 -15.84
C GLU A 262 -17.12 -4.02 -16.90
N SER A 263 -17.92 -3.32 -17.72
CA SER A 263 -17.40 -2.43 -18.75
C SER A 263 -16.77 -1.18 -18.13
N ASP A 264 -17.41 -0.60 -17.11
CA ASP A 264 -16.87 0.51 -16.33
C ASP A 264 -15.53 0.12 -15.68
N LEU A 265 -15.49 -1.01 -14.99
CA LEU A 265 -14.28 -1.49 -14.32
C LEU A 265 -13.15 -1.78 -15.32
N ARG A 266 -13.45 -2.43 -16.44
CA ARG A 266 -12.46 -2.75 -17.47
C ARG A 266 -11.86 -1.49 -18.10
N LYS A 267 -12.67 -0.47 -18.38
CA LYS A 267 -12.18 0.83 -18.86
C LYS A 267 -11.25 1.49 -17.85
N TYR A 268 -11.61 1.45 -16.56
CA TYR A 268 -10.77 1.99 -15.50
C TYR A 268 -9.41 1.25 -15.41
N ILE A 269 -9.43 -0.08 -15.42
CA ILE A 269 -8.22 -0.93 -15.41
C ILE A 269 -7.34 -0.64 -16.63
N GLN A 270 -7.93 -0.51 -17.82
CA GLN A 270 -7.19 -0.17 -19.03
C GLN A 270 -6.54 1.21 -18.91
N ARG A 271 -7.25 2.21 -18.37
CA ARG A 271 -6.66 3.53 -18.14
C ARG A 271 -5.49 3.50 -17.16
N LEU A 272 -5.54 2.70 -16.09
CA LEU A 272 -4.40 2.50 -15.20
C LEU A 272 -3.18 1.94 -15.96
N ARG A 273 -3.39 0.96 -16.85
CA ARG A 273 -2.33 0.40 -17.70
C ARG A 273 -1.73 1.49 -18.59
N ASP A 274 -2.58 2.28 -19.27
CA ASP A 274 -2.15 3.32 -20.20
C ASP A 274 -1.28 4.41 -19.57
N ILE A 275 -1.60 4.80 -18.33
CA ILE A 275 -0.86 5.86 -17.60
C ILE A 275 0.40 5.33 -16.91
N GLY A 276 0.64 4.01 -16.98
CA GLY A 276 1.85 3.37 -16.48
C GLY A 276 1.81 2.97 -15.01
N VAL A 277 0.63 2.67 -14.46
CA VAL A 277 0.53 1.98 -13.16
C VAL A 277 1.11 0.56 -13.30
N THR A 278 1.97 0.17 -12.38
CA THR A 278 2.63 -1.15 -12.43
C THR A 278 1.81 -2.22 -11.73
N ASP A 279 1.09 -1.83 -10.67
CA ASP A 279 0.29 -2.74 -9.84
C ASP A 279 -1.04 -2.10 -9.45
N LEU A 280 -2.12 -2.83 -9.65
CA LEU A 280 -3.43 -2.49 -9.13
C LEU A 280 -3.67 -3.28 -7.83
N ASN A 281 -3.89 -2.57 -6.74
CA ASN A 281 -4.26 -3.13 -5.43
C ASN A 281 -5.76 -2.90 -5.20
N CYS A 282 -6.59 -3.88 -5.55
CA CYS A 282 -8.05 -3.79 -5.46
C CYS A 282 -8.55 -4.09 -4.05
N ALA A 283 -9.14 -3.09 -3.40
CA ALA A 283 -9.93 -3.31 -2.19
C ALA A 283 -11.39 -3.56 -2.56
N VAL A 284 -11.79 -4.84 -2.57
CA VAL A 284 -13.15 -5.25 -2.96
C VAL A 284 -14.13 -4.84 -1.87
N LEU A 285 -15.12 -4.01 -2.22
CA LEU A 285 -16.04 -3.42 -1.25
C LEU A 285 -17.32 -4.25 -1.07
N GLY A 286 -17.83 -4.32 0.16
CA GLY A 286 -19.14 -4.93 0.48
C GLY A 286 -20.36 -4.09 0.09
N VAL A 287 -20.27 -3.30 -0.99
CA VAL A 287 -21.39 -2.49 -1.52
C VAL A 287 -22.06 -3.11 -2.75
N GLY A 288 -21.46 -4.15 -3.32
CA GLY A 288 -22.01 -4.99 -4.38
C GLY A 288 -21.73 -6.47 -4.09
N ASP A 289 -21.84 -7.32 -5.11
CA ASP A 289 -21.51 -8.73 -4.96
C ASP A 289 -19.99 -8.94 -4.98
N HIS A 290 -19.47 -9.45 -3.87
CA HIS A 290 -18.04 -9.58 -3.65
C HIS A 290 -17.43 -10.66 -4.53
N ASP A 291 -18.09 -11.82 -4.68
CA ASP A 291 -17.56 -12.92 -5.48
C ASP A 291 -17.61 -12.57 -6.98
N THR A 292 -18.70 -11.98 -7.49
CA THR A 292 -18.78 -11.47 -8.86
C THR A 292 -17.66 -10.48 -9.17
N THR A 293 -17.37 -9.55 -8.24
CA THR A 293 -16.26 -8.60 -8.43
C THR A 293 -14.91 -9.31 -8.49
N VAL A 294 -14.68 -10.30 -7.61
CA VAL A 294 -13.42 -11.07 -7.58
C VAL A 294 -13.26 -11.92 -8.84
N GLU A 295 -14.31 -12.58 -9.31
CA GLU A 295 -14.32 -13.38 -10.55
C GLU A 295 -14.04 -12.51 -11.77
N PHE A 296 -14.67 -11.34 -11.86
CA PHE A 296 -14.36 -10.36 -12.89
C PHE A 296 -12.88 -9.94 -12.84
N LEU A 297 -12.36 -9.56 -11.67
CA LEU A 297 -10.95 -9.15 -11.53
C LEU A 297 -9.98 -10.27 -11.91
N ALA A 298 -10.30 -11.53 -11.58
CA ALA A 298 -9.52 -12.69 -11.98
C ALA A 298 -9.53 -12.92 -13.51
N SER A 299 -10.57 -12.47 -14.21
CA SER A 299 -10.62 -12.51 -15.69
C SER A 299 -9.75 -11.45 -16.36
N GLU A 300 -9.26 -10.46 -15.62
CA GLU A 300 -8.46 -9.33 -16.13
C GLU A 300 -6.95 -9.47 -15.85
N LEU A 301 -6.52 -10.61 -15.29
CA LEU A 301 -5.12 -10.93 -14.98
C LEU A 301 -4.24 -10.99 -16.24
#